data_AF-A0A1F6RB57-F1
#
_entry.id   AF-A0A1F6RB57-F1
#
_cell.length_a   1.000
_cell.length_b   1.000
_cell.length_c   1.000
_cell.angle_alpha   90.00
_cell.angle_beta   90.00
_cell.angle_gamma   90.00
#
_symmetry.space_group_name_H-M   'P 1'
#
loop_
_entity.id
_entity.type
_entity.pdbx_description
1 polymer ?
#
loop_
_entity_poly.entity_id
_entity_poly.type
_entity_poly.pdbx_seq_one_letter_code
_entity_poly.pdbx_strand_id
1 'polypeptide(L)'
;MINKEKHQIFLFVCPGNIPFNFASHPWFVVNNQGLVSRWEVLFRKIQCETSWGHLYKNFFPPFQGIEIIPFSQKYFWEGKLLGKIEGGTAKRMVKFIESSPAIYPYCNKYFLSGPNSNTYAQWILDNFPEFKVKLPWNYFGRNYKVREFAAKEQNL
;
A
#
# COMPACT_ATOMS: atom_id res chain seq x y z
N MET A 1 -19.49 5.45 -2.89
CA MET A 1 -18.41 4.48 -2.64
C MET A 1 -18.01 4.44 -1.16
N ILE A 2 -17.64 5.59 -0.59
CA ILE A 2 -17.39 5.74 0.85
C ILE A 2 -18.71 5.75 1.63
N ASN A 3 -18.77 5.01 2.73
CA ASN A 3 -19.84 5.08 3.73
C ASN A 3 -19.24 5.56 5.06
N LYS A 4 -19.77 6.67 5.58
CA LYS A 4 -19.24 7.34 6.78
C LYS A 4 -19.49 6.60 8.09
N GLU A 5 -20.39 5.62 8.11
CA GLU A 5 -20.71 4.85 9.30
C GLU A 5 -19.93 3.53 9.37
N LYS A 6 -19.26 3.16 8.27
CA LYS A 6 -18.58 1.87 8.12
C LYS A 6 -17.06 2.03 8.12
N HIS A 7 -16.40 0.97 8.56
CA HIS A 7 -15.00 0.73 8.22
C HIS A 7 -14.97 0.06 6.85
N GLN A 8 -14.18 0.61 5.92
CA GLN A 8 -14.02 0.05 4.58
C GLN A 8 -12.56 0.12 4.16
N ILE A 9 -12.09 -0.93 3.50
CA ILE A 9 -10.78 -0.94 2.84
C ILE A 9 -11.02 -1.16 1.36
N PHE A 10 -10.33 -0.38 0.53
CA PHE A 10 -10.30 -0.53 -0.91
C PHE A 10 -8.86 -0.76 -1.34
N LEU A 11 -8.64 -1.76 -2.18
CA LEU A 11 -7.35 -1.99 -2.84
C LEU A 11 -7.48 -1.52 -4.28
N PHE A 12 -6.71 -0.50 -4.64
CA PHE A 12 -6.64 0.02 -6.00
C PHE A 12 -5.32 -0.34 -6.65
N VAL A 13 -5.29 -0.28 -7.98
CA VAL A 13 -4.09 -0.49 -8.79
C VAL A 13 -4.07 0.43 -10.00
N CYS A 14 -2.87 0.76 -10.46
CA CYS A 14 -2.61 1.40 -11.75
C CYS A 14 -1.29 0.85 -12.34
N PRO A 15 -0.95 1.16 -13.59
CA PRO A 15 0.39 0.89 -14.12
C PRO A 15 1.49 1.62 -13.34
N GLY A 16 2.72 1.09 -13.39
CA GLY A 16 3.91 1.77 -12.89
C GLY A 16 4.27 3.03 -13.69
N ASN A 17 5.23 3.81 -13.21
CA ASN A 17 5.78 4.93 -13.97
C ASN A 17 6.51 4.42 -15.22
N ILE A 18 6.54 5.20 -16.30
CA ILE A 18 7.38 4.92 -17.48
C ILE A 18 8.88 4.94 -17.07
N PRO A 19 9.72 3.99 -17.53
CA PRO A 19 9.47 2.93 -18.54
C PRO A 19 8.98 1.58 -17.98
N PHE A 20 8.59 1.52 -16.71
CA PHE A 20 8.17 0.30 -16.01
C PHE A 20 6.63 0.14 -15.93
N ASN A 21 5.89 0.71 -16.88
CA ASN A 21 4.42 0.69 -16.92
C ASN A 21 3.83 -0.71 -17.20
N PHE A 22 4.65 -1.71 -17.48
CA PHE A 22 4.26 -3.12 -17.49
C PHE A 22 4.09 -3.71 -16.08
N ALA A 23 4.70 -3.09 -15.05
CA ALA A 23 4.49 -3.43 -13.66
C ALA A 23 3.22 -2.75 -13.12
N SER A 24 2.62 -3.34 -12.09
CA SER A 24 1.48 -2.77 -11.39
C SER A 24 1.91 -2.07 -10.11
N HIS A 25 1.23 -0.96 -9.79
CA HIS A 25 1.39 -0.21 -8.56
C HIS A 25 0.09 -0.23 -7.73
N PRO A 26 0.05 -1.00 -6.63
CA PRO A 26 -1.10 -1.06 -5.74
C PRO A 26 -1.04 -0.01 -4.62
N TRP A 27 -2.21 0.40 -4.13
CA TRP A 27 -2.35 1.16 -2.89
C TRP A 27 -3.65 0.83 -2.17
N PHE A 28 -3.67 1.08 -0.86
CA PHE A 28 -4.88 0.96 -0.06
C PHE A 28 -5.52 2.31 0.19
N VAL A 29 -6.84 2.37 0.06
CA VAL A 29 -7.66 3.43 0.64
C VAL A 29 -8.35 2.87 1.87
N VAL A 30 -8.05 3.49 3.00
CA VAL A 30 -8.63 3.21 4.31
C VAL A 30 -9.73 4.23 4.56
N ASN A 31 -10.95 3.75 4.78
CA ASN A 31 -12.05 4.55 5.29
C ASN A 31 -12.36 4.09 6.71
N ASN A 32 -11.99 4.92 7.69
CA ASN A 32 -12.30 4.72 9.09
C ASN A 32 -13.48 5.61 9.47
N GLN A 33 -14.71 5.14 9.20
CA GLN A 33 -15.94 5.84 9.55
C GLN A 33 -15.99 7.29 9.04
N GLY A 34 -15.66 7.47 7.75
CA GLY A 34 -15.64 8.76 7.08
C GLY A 34 -14.27 9.43 7.06
N LEU A 35 -13.33 9.00 7.90
CA LEU A 35 -11.93 9.44 7.83
C LEU A 35 -11.19 8.63 6.76
N VAL A 36 -10.97 9.25 5.60
CA VAL A 36 -10.33 8.61 4.46
C VAL A 36 -8.82 8.88 4.47
N SER A 37 -8.03 7.83 4.30
CA SER A 37 -6.59 7.93 4.05
C SER A 37 -6.13 6.96 2.98
N ARG A 38 -5.06 7.33 2.27
CA ARG A 38 -4.36 6.50 1.30
C ARG A 38 -3.03 6.06 1.87
N TRP A 39 -2.71 4.77 1.71
CA TRP A 39 -1.47 4.17 2.17
C TRP A 39 -0.80 3.41 1.04
N GLU A 40 0.47 3.70 0.81
CA GLU A 40 1.26 3.07 -0.23
C GLU A 40 2.76 3.16 0.04
N VAL A 41 3.52 2.32 -0.68
CA VAL A 41 4.98 2.44 -0.75
C VAL A 41 5.36 2.99 -2.11
N LEU A 42 6.18 4.05 -2.17
CA LEU A 42 6.65 4.63 -3.43
C LEU A 42 8.15 4.38 -3.63
N PHE A 43 8.60 4.37 -4.89
CA PHE A 43 10.05 4.26 -5.18
C PHE A 43 10.84 5.47 -4.68
N ARG A 44 10.20 6.64 -4.64
CA ARG A 44 10.77 7.88 -4.12
C ARG A 44 10.87 7.82 -2.59
N LYS A 45 11.91 8.47 -2.06
CA LYS A 45 12.15 8.65 -0.63
C LYS A 45 12.22 10.15 -0.29
N ILE A 46 11.08 10.81 -0.41
CA ILE A 46 10.86 12.20 0.00
C ILE A 46 10.38 12.20 1.46
N GLN A 47 11.07 12.94 2.33
CA GLN A 47 10.66 13.11 3.71
C GLN A 47 9.57 14.19 3.83
N CYS A 48 8.44 13.81 4.39
CA CYS A 48 7.35 14.69 4.81
C CYS A 48 6.72 14.17 6.12
N GLU A 49 5.85 14.96 6.74
CA GLU A 49 5.20 14.64 8.02
C GLU A 49 4.46 13.30 8.01
N THR A 50 3.96 12.87 6.84
CA THR A 50 3.19 11.64 6.65
C THR A 50 3.97 10.56 5.89
N SER A 51 5.29 10.55 6.04
CA SER A 51 6.17 9.55 5.43
C SER A 51 7.06 8.83 6.44
N TRP A 52 7.35 7.56 6.15
CA TRP A 52 8.28 6.71 6.89
C TRP A 52 9.17 5.98 5.88
N GLY A 53 10.24 6.65 5.45
CA GLY A 53 11.07 6.21 4.34
C GLY A 53 10.30 6.22 3.01
N HIS A 54 10.00 5.06 2.47
CA HIS A 54 9.23 4.83 1.25
C HIS A 54 7.74 4.64 1.50
N LEU A 55 7.30 4.46 2.76
CA LEU A 55 5.89 4.36 3.12
C LEU A 55 5.29 5.76 3.25
N TYR A 56 4.11 5.95 2.66
CA TYR A 56 3.41 7.22 2.64
C TYR A 56 1.96 7.08 3.08
N LYS A 57 1.49 8.10 3.81
CA LYS A 57 0.08 8.39 4.02
C LYS A 57 -0.29 9.66 3.25
N ASN A 58 -1.32 9.57 2.41
CA ASN A 58 -1.92 10.70 1.65
C ASN A 58 -0.96 11.46 0.72
N PHE A 59 0.05 10.80 0.15
CA PHE A 59 0.95 11.47 -0.83
C PHE A 59 0.23 11.83 -2.13
N PHE A 60 -0.65 10.94 -2.61
CA PHE A 60 -1.54 11.18 -3.74
C PHE A 60 -3.02 11.17 -3.30
N PRO A 61 -3.96 11.68 -4.12
CA PRO A 61 -5.39 11.57 -3.85
C PRO A 61 -5.85 10.11 -3.72
N PRO A 62 -6.91 9.81 -2.94
CA PRO A 62 -7.29 8.43 -2.61
C PRO A 62 -7.57 7.52 -3.81
N PHE A 63 -8.19 8.02 -4.88
CA PHE A 63 -8.68 7.20 -5.98
C PHE A 63 -7.93 7.41 -7.32
N GLN A 64 -6.92 8.28 -7.33
CA GLN A 64 -6.11 8.57 -8.51
C GLN A 64 -4.93 7.60 -8.60
N GLY A 65 -4.48 7.23 -9.79
CA GLY A 65 -3.21 6.51 -9.95
C GLY A 65 -2.00 7.39 -9.63
N ILE A 66 -0.81 6.80 -9.70
CA ILE A 66 0.44 7.57 -9.63
C ILE A 66 0.69 8.32 -10.94
N GLU A 67 1.68 9.21 -10.94
CA GLU A 67 2.12 9.92 -12.15
C GLU A 67 2.53 8.94 -13.27
N ILE A 68 2.27 9.27 -14.52
CA ILE A 68 2.75 8.50 -15.68
C ILE A 68 4.27 8.68 -15.83
N ILE A 69 4.69 9.94 -15.83
CA ILE A 69 6.10 10.35 -15.87
C ILE A 69 6.48 10.77 -14.45
N PRO A 70 7.50 10.15 -13.84
CA PRO A 70 7.85 10.43 -12.46
C PRO A 70 8.25 11.91 -12.29
N PHE A 71 7.80 12.53 -11.20
CA PHE A 71 8.11 13.94 -10.85
C PHE A 71 7.51 15.02 -11.77
N SER A 72 6.67 14.65 -12.74
CA SER A 72 6.09 15.62 -13.69
C SER A 72 4.85 16.35 -13.15
N GLN A 73 4.13 15.73 -12.21
CA GLN A 73 2.84 16.18 -11.65
C GLN A 73 1.76 16.56 -12.68
N LYS A 74 1.93 16.18 -13.95
CA LYS A 74 1.08 16.63 -15.05
C LYS A 74 0.10 15.56 -15.53
N TYR A 75 0.56 14.32 -15.60
CA TYR A 75 -0.22 13.20 -16.10
C TYR A 75 -0.23 12.08 -15.07
N PHE A 76 -1.41 11.55 -14.78
CA PHE A 76 -1.63 10.49 -13.80
C PHE A 76 -2.38 9.34 -14.46
N TRP A 77 -2.10 8.13 -14.00
CA TRP A 77 -2.94 6.99 -14.35
C TRP A 77 -4.31 7.08 -13.68
N GLU A 78 -5.31 6.44 -14.26
CA GLU A 78 -6.58 6.17 -13.58
C GLU A 78 -6.42 4.98 -12.62
N GLY A 79 -7.05 5.07 -11.45
CA GLY A 79 -7.07 3.98 -10.49
C GLY A 79 -8.16 2.96 -10.78
N LYS A 80 -7.79 1.69 -10.86
CA LYS A 80 -8.71 0.56 -10.98
C LYS A 80 -8.94 -0.08 -9.62
N LEU A 81 -10.20 -0.19 -9.20
CA LEU A 81 -10.57 -0.93 -7.99
C LEU A 81 -10.34 -2.44 -8.21
N LEU A 82 -9.50 -3.05 -7.38
CA LEU A 82 -9.21 -4.48 -7.42
C LEU A 82 -10.05 -5.27 -6.41
N GLY A 83 -10.38 -4.65 -5.27
CA GLY A 83 -11.29 -5.25 -4.29
C GLY A 83 -11.63 -4.32 -3.15
N LYS A 84 -12.67 -4.70 -2.39
CA LYS A 84 -13.19 -3.95 -1.26
C LYS A 84 -13.65 -4.93 -0.19
N ILE A 85 -13.40 -4.59 1.08
CA ILE A 85 -14.04 -5.23 2.23
C ILE A 85 -14.60 -4.17 3.18
N GLU A 86 -15.63 -4.55 3.95
CA GLU A 86 -16.24 -3.70 4.97
C GLU A 86 -16.56 -4.49 6.25
N GLY A 87 -16.92 -3.79 7.31
CA GLY A 87 -17.34 -4.40 8.58
C GLY A 87 -16.17 -4.81 9.49
N GLY A 88 -16.32 -5.92 10.22
CA GLY A 88 -15.38 -6.33 11.27
C GLY A 88 -13.96 -6.57 10.77
N THR A 89 -13.80 -7.22 9.62
CA THR A 89 -12.47 -7.42 9.01
C THR A 89 -11.85 -6.10 8.57
N ALA A 90 -12.63 -5.23 7.93
CA ALA A 90 -12.13 -3.90 7.54
C ALA A 90 -11.65 -3.10 8.76
N LYS A 91 -12.35 -3.17 9.90
CA LYS A 91 -11.93 -2.52 11.14
C LYS A 91 -10.57 -3.04 11.65
N ARG A 92 -10.30 -4.35 11.55
CA ARG A 92 -8.97 -4.90 11.88
C ARG A 92 -7.90 -4.43 10.91
N MET A 93 -8.21 -4.42 9.62
CA MET A 93 -7.30 -3.92 8.58
C MET A 93 -6.96 -2.44 8.73
N VAL A 94 -7.93 -1.59 9.08
CA VAL A 94 -7.71 -0.16 9.38
C VAL A 94 -6.60 -0.02 10.42
N LYS A 95 -6.73 -0.71 11.56
CA LYS A 95 -5.74 -0.66 12.64
C LYS A 95 -4.37 -1.14 12.19
N PHE A 96 -4.31 -2.24 11.45
CA PHE A 96 -3.06 -2.82 10.95
C PHE A 96 -2.34 -1.92 9.94
N ILE A 97 -3.10 -1.36 8.99
CA ILE A 97 -2.54 -0.44 7.99
C ILE A 97 -2.05 0.84 8.67
N GLU A 98 -2.82 1.40 9.60
CA GLU A 98 -2.42 2.60 10.34
C GLU A 98 -1.21 2.36 11.25
N SER A 99 -0.96 1.13 11.70
CA SER A 99 0.25 0.77 12.46
C SER A 99 1.48 0.48 11.57
N SER A 100 1.33 0.44 10.24
CA SER A 100 2.42 0.16 9.28
C SER A 100 3.70 0.98 9.52
N PRO A 101 3.67 2.27 9.91
CA PRO A 101 4.87 3.02 10.23
C PRO A 101 5.79 2.34 11.25
N ALA A 102 5.22 1.63 12.21
CA ALA A 102 5.95 0.96 13.29
C ALA A 102 6.29 -0.50 12.96
N ILE A 103 5.44 -1.19 12.18
CA ILE A 103 5.53 -2.66 12.02
C ILE A 103 5.94 -3.12 10.62
N TYR A 104 5.87 -2.27 9.59
CA TYR A 104 6.27 -2.66 8.24
C TYR A 104 7.82 -2.67 8.14
N PRO A 105 8.46 -3.82 7.90
CA PRO A 105 9.93 -3.94 8.07
C PRO A 105 10.74 -3.30 6.92
N TYR A 106 10.07 -2.84 5.87
CA TYR A 106 10.73 -2.33 4.67
C TYR A 106 10.44 -0.86 4.39
N CYS A 107 10.00 -0.09 5.39
CA CYS A 107 9.86 1.37 5.28
C CYS A 107 11.10 2.03 4.66
N ASN A 108 12.31 1.59 4.98
CA ASN A 108 13.56 2.20 4.49
C ASN A 108 14.22 1.50 3.29
N LYS A 109 13.56 0.53 2.65
CA LYS A 109 14.13 -0.26 1.55
C LYS A 109 13.18 -0.30 0.35
N TYR A 110 13.72 -0.07 -0.85
CA TYR A 110 12.96 -0.20 -2.10
C TYR A 110 13.85 -0.76 -3.22
N PHE A 111 13.36 -1.79 -3.92
CA PHE A 111 13.98 -2.34 -5.13
C PHE A 111 12.90 -2.75 -6.13
N LEU A 112 13.18 -2.65 -7.43
CA LEU A 112 12.22 -3.05 -8.47
C LEU A 112 11.75 -4.51 -8.31
N SER A 113 12.65 -5.39 -7.89
CA SER A 113 12.38 -6.82 -7.62
C SER A 113 11.84 -7.11 -6.21
N GLY A 114 11.72 -6.10 -5.34
CA GLY A 114 11.25 -6.22 -3.96
C GLY A 114 12.36 -6.03 -2.91
N PRO A 115 12.04 -5.45 -1.72
CA PRO A 115 10.73 -4.93 -1.31
C PRO A 115 10.29 -3.70 -2.13
N ASN A 116 9.00 -3.60 -2.45
CA ASN A 116 8.39 -2.47 -3.17
C ASN A 116 6.89 -2.33 -2.80
N SER A 117 6.12 -1.60 -3.61
CA SER A 117 4.66 -1.44 -3.43
C SER A 117 3.89 -2.76 -3.45
N ASN A 118 4.28 -3.70 -4.33
CA ASN A 118 3.67 -5.03 -4.38
C ASN A 118 4.00 -5.86 -3.14
N THR A 119 5.21 -5.73 -2.58
CA THR A 119 5.58 -6.35 -1.31
C THR A 119 4.72 -5.85 -0.15
N TYR A 120 4.52 -4.52 -0.06
CA TYR A 120 3.66 -3.94 0.96
C TYR A 120 2.21 -4.41 0.83
N ALA A 121 1.68 -4.41 -0.40
CA ALA A 121 0.34 -4.86 -0.66
C ALA A 121 0.13 -6.34 -0.31
N GLN A 122 1.09 -7.20 -0.69
CA GLN A 122 1.04 -8.62 -0.36
C GLN A 122 1.15 -8.85 1.15
N TRP A 123 2.06 -8.16 1.84
CA TRP A 123 2.22 -8.25 3.29
C TRP A 123 0.92 -7.92 4.06
N ILE A 124 0.17 -6.90 3.61
CA ILE A 124 -1.17 -6.63 4.17
C ILE A 124 -2.12 -7.79 3.86
N LEU A 125 -2.22 -8.23 2.60
CA LEU A 125 -3.16 -9.29 2.20
C LEU A 125 -2.89 -10.63 2.91
N ASP A 126 -1.63 -10.96 3.17
CA ASP A 126 -1.23 -12.19 3.88
C ASP A 126 -1.75 -12.23 5.32
N ASN A 127 -1.93 -11.06 5.97
CA ASN A 127 -2.50 -10.94 7.31
C ASN A 127 -4.05 -10.95 7.32
N PHE A 128 -4.69 -10.86 6.15
CA PHE A 128 -6.15 -10.74 6.00
C PHE A 128 -6.69 -11.59 4.83
N PRO A 129 -6.61 -12.94 4.92
CA PRO A 129 -7.08 -13.84 3.86
C PRO A 129 -8.56 -13.64 3.50
N GLU A 130 -9.38 -13.08 4.41
CA GLU A 130 -10.79 -12.78 4.19
C GLU A 130 -11.03 -11.69 3.14
N PHE A 131 -10.01 -10.90 2.77
CA PHE A 131 -10.11 -9.91 1.69
C PHE A 131 -10.27 -10.57 0.31
N LYS A 132 -9.85 -11.84 0.16
CA LYS A 132 -10.03 -12.70 -1.03
C LYS A 132 -9.49 -12.17 -2.36
N VAL A 133 -8.71 -11.09 -2.37
CA VAL A 133 -7.98 -10.62 -3.55
C VAL A 133 -6.63 -11.31 -3.65
N LYS A 134 -6.30 -11.80 -4.84
CA LYS A 134 -4.97 -12.29 -5.18
C LYS A 134 -4.34 -11.30 -6.14
N LEU A 135 -3.15 -10.81 -5.81
CA LEU A 135 -2.34 -10.02 -6.74
C LEU A 135 -1.89 -10.92 -7.89
N PRO A 136 -2.09 -10.55 -9.16
CA PRO A 136 -1.61 -11.30 -10.32
C PRO A 136 -0.10 -11.61 -10.31
N TRP A 137 0.33 -12.58 -11.13
CA TRP A 137 1.71 -13.05 -11.15
C TRP A 137 2.73 -11.99 -11.62
N ASN A 138 2.30 -11.04 -12.45
CA ASN A 138 3.11 -9.94 -12.99
C ASN A 138 3.37 -8.80 -11.99
N TYR A 139 3.01 -8.98 -10.72
CA TYR A 139 3.28 -8.02 -9.65
C TYR A 139 4.68 -8.31 -9.08
N PHE A 140 5.71 -7.80 -9.77
CA PHE A 140 7.11 -7.97 -9.38
C PHE A 140 7.34 -7.54 -7.92
N GLY A 141 7.98 -8.41 -7.13
CA GLY A 141 8.25 -8.19 -5.70
C GLY A 141 7.16 -8.67 -4.73
N ARG A 142 5.98 -9.13 -5.21
CA ARG A 142 4.94 -9.67 -4.31
C ARG A 142 5.39 -10.86 -3.46
N ASN A 143 6.25 -11.73 -4.01
CA ASN A 143 6.76 -12.91 -3.32
C ASN A 143 8.00 -12.61 -2.45
N TYR A 144 8.34 -11.34 -2.25
CA TYR A 144 9.46 -10.98 -1.39
C TYR A 144 9.13 -11.42 0.04
N LYS A 145 9.80 -12.48 0.50
CA LYS A 145 9.56 -13.05 1.82
C LYS A 145 9.88 -11.99 2.86
N VAL A 146 8.84 -11.47 3.49
CA VAL A 146 8.97 -10.65 4.69
C VAL A 146 9.60 -11.55 5.74
N ARG A 147 10.91 -11.43 5.95
CA ARG A 147 11.57 -12.14 7.04
C ARG A 147 11.01 -11.55 8.32
N GLU A 148 10.40 -12.39 9.16
CA GLU A 148 10.13 -12.01 10.54
C GLU A 148 11.47 -11.59 11.15
N PHE A 149 11.66 -10.29 11.32
CA PHE A 149 12.62 -9.82 12.31
C PHE A 149 11.94 -10.10 13.65
N ALA A 150 12.09 -11.34 14.12
CA ALA A 150 11.77 -11.69 15.48
C ALA A 150 12.41 -10.62 16.37
N ALA A 151 11.60 -9.98 17.21
CA ALA A 151 12.07 -9.18 18.31
C ALA A 151 12.97 -10.06 19.19
N LYS A 152 14.28 -10.03 18.90
CA LYS A 152 15.34 -10.65 19.70
C LYS A 152 16.41 -9.60 19.98
N GLU A 153 16.00 -8.51 20.62
CA GLU A 153 16.91 -7.63 21.37
C GLU A 153 16.18 -7.09 22.60
N GLN A 154 15.91 -7.96 23.58
CA GLN A 154 15.65 -7.61 24.99
C GLN A 154 16.13 -8.76 25.90
N ASN A 155 17.39 -9.19 25.75
CA ASN A 155 18.08 -10.04 26.74
C ASN A 155 19.60 -9.97 26.52
N LEU A 156 20.17 -8.79 26.74
CA LEU A 156 21.58 -8.58 27.05
C LEU A 156 21.69 -7.36 27.97
#